data_AF-A0A832VSE0-F1
#
_entry.id   AF-A0A832VSE0-F1
#
_cell.length_a   1.000
_cell.length_b   1.000
_cell.length_c   1.000
_cell.angle_alpha   90.00
_cell.angle_beta   90.00
_cell.angle_gamma   90.00
#
_symmetry.space_group_name_H-M   'P 1'
#
loop_
_entity.id
_entity.type
_entity.pdbx_description
1 polymer ?
#
loop_
_entity_poly.entity_id
_entity_poly.type
_entity_poly.pdbx_seq_one_letter_code
_entity_poly.pdbx_strand_id
1 'polypeptide(L)'
;MVTVKVYINGKLIGTTDEPEAFVEEVKAKRRSNELTHELNITFYEENNEIFIFTDPGRARRPVVIVEDGKSMLTDEIIDMVAEGKMKWFDLIHEGIIEYIDAEEE
;
A
#
# COMPACT_ATOMS: atom_id res chain seq x y z
N MET A 1 -23.88 3.14 14.29
CA MET A 1 -22.73 2.83 13.43
C MET A 1 -22.16 4.16 12.99
N VAL A 2 -20.86 4.35 13.17
CA VAL A 2 -20.16 5.52 12.63
C VAL A 2 -19.76 5.13 11.22
N THR A 3 -20.30 5.84 10.25
CA THR A 3 -20.04 5.58 8.84
C THR A 3 -18.86 6.44 8.40
N VAL A 4 -17.78 5.80 7.96
CA VAL A 4 -16.53 6.45 7.54
C VAL A 4 -16.62 6.84 6.07
N LYS A 5 -16.26 8.08 5.75
CA LYS A 5 -16.26 8.57 4.36
C LYS A 5 -15.01 8.11 3.62
N VAL A 6 -15.16 7.78 2.34
CA VAL A 6 -14.05 7.37 1.47
C VAL A 6 -13.89 8.37 0.34
N TYR A 7 -12.72 8.96 0.26
CA TYR A 7 -12.33 9.93 -0.77
C TYR A 7 -11.28 9.33 -1.70
N ILE A 8 -11.39 9.63 -3.00
CA ILE A 8 -10.33 9.38 -3.98
C ILE A 8 -9.89 10.73 -4.53
N ASN A 9 -8.61 11.09 -4.35
CA ASN A 9 -8.03 12.36 -4.80
C ASN A 9 -8.89 13.58 -4.38
N GLY A 10 -9.34 13.58 -3.13
CA GLY A 10 -10.18 14.64 -2.54
C GLY A 10 -11.66 14.62 -2.93
N LYS A 11 -12.09 13.72 -3.84
CA LYS A 11 -13.51 13.56 -4.20
C LYS A 11 -14.17 12.49 -3.32
N LEU A 12 -15.28 12.83 -2.67
CA LEU A 12 -16.09 11.85 -1.94
C LEU A 12 -16.68 10.83 -2.91
N ILE A 13 -16.40 9.55 -2.69
CA ILE A 13 -16.88 8.44 -3.53
C ILE A 13 -17.97 7.64 -2.82
N GLY A 14 -17.86 7.47 -1.51
CA GLY A 14 -18.81 6.67 -0.76
C GLY A 14 -18.45 6.60 0.70
N THR A 15 -18.92 5.53 1.35
CA THR A 15 -18.72 5.29 2.77
C THR A 15 -18.52 3.82 3.07
N THR A 16 -17.85 3.51 4.18
CA THR A 16 -17.72 2.16 4.74
C THR A 16 -18.10 2.15 6.20
N ASP A 17 -18.65 1.03 6.67
CA ASP A 17 -18.90 0.77 8.10
C ASP A 17 -17.80 -0.12 8.72
N GLU A 18 -16.83 -0.57 7.90
CA GLU A 18 -15.68 -1.41 8.29
C GLU A 18 -14.39 -0.77 7.77
N PRO A 19 -13.92 0.35 8.36
CA PRO A 19 -12.82 1.13 7.80
C PRO A 19 -11.48 0.40 7.83
N GLU A 20 -11.16 -0.33 8.90
CA GLU A 20 -9.90 -1.08 9.01
C GLU A 20 -9.85 -2.21 7.99
N ALA A 21 -10.93 -2.99 7.86
CA ALA A 21 -11.02 -4.07 6.89
C ALA A 21 -10.90 -3.55 5.45
N PHE A 22 -11.53 -2.40 5.16
CA PHE A 22 -11.44 -1.75 3.85
C PHE A 22 -10.00 -1.34 3.52
N VAL A 23 -9.28 -0.73 4.47
CA VAL A 23 -7.88 -0.31 4.27
C VAL A 23 -6.99 -1.52 3.98
N GLU A 24 -7.12 -2.58 4.79
CA GLU A 24 -6.32 -3.79 4.62
C GLU A 24 -6.64 -4.50 3.30
N GLU A 25 -7.90 -4.55 2.86
CA GLU A 25 -8.26 -5.12 1.57
C GLU A 25 -7.65 -4.33 0.40
N VAL A 26 -7.65 -3.00 0.46
CA VAL A 26 -7.03 -2.16 -0.59
C VAL A 26 -5.52 -2.36 -0.63
N LYS A 27 -4.85 -2.43 0.53
CA LYS A 27 -3.41 -2.72 0.61
C LYS A 27 -3.10 -4.13 0.08
N ALA A 28 -3.89 -5.13 0.45
CA ALA A 28 -3.73 -6.50 -0.04
C ALA A 28 -3.88 -6.56 -1.57
N LYS A 29 -4.90 -5.90 -2.13
CA LYS A 29 -5.10 -5.81 -3.59
C LYS A 29 -3.98 -5.06 -4.32
N ARG A 30 -3.37 -4.05 -3.68
CA ARG A 30 -2.18 -3.37 -4.22
C ARG A 30 -0.97 -4.31 -4.26
N ARG A 31 -0.78 -5.12 -3.21
CA ARG A 31 0.33 -6.08 -3.10
C ARG A 31 0.14 -7.31 -4.00
N SER A 32 -1.09 -7.70 -4.31
CA SER A 32 -1.43 -8.81 -5.23
C SER A 32 -1.46 -8.42 -6.71
N ASN A 33 -1.12 -7.16 -7.05
CA ASN A 33 -1.19 -6.58 -8.40
C ASN A 33 -2.61 -6.39 -8.97
N GLU A 34 -3.65 -6.55 -8.16
CA GLU A 34 -5.04 -6.26 -8.56
C GLU A 34 -5.31 -4.75 -8.64
N LEU A 35 -4.59 -3.97 -7.83
CA LEU A 35 -4.57 -2.50 -7.87
C LEU A 35 -3.16 -1.98 -8.18
N THR A 36 -3.10 -0.77 -8.73
CA THR A 36 -1.82 -0.14 -9.08
C THR A 36 -0.94 0.10 -7.85
N HIS A 37 0.36 -0.18 -7.95
CA HIS A 37 1.37 0.16 -6.93
C HIS A 37 1.55 1.68 -6.75
N GLU A 38 0.96 2.49 -7.63
CA GLU A 38 0.92 3.94 -7.50
C GLU A 38 -0.08 4.43 -6.44
N LEU A 39 -1.00 3.57 -6.00
CA LEU A 39 -2.04 3.92 -5.03
C LEU A 39 -1.47 3.93 -3.61
N ASN A 40 -1.82 4.95 -2.83
CA ASN A 40 -1.65 4.96 -1.37
C ASN A 40 -2.99 5.18 -0.67
N ILE A 41 -3.14 4.63 0.53
CA ILE A 41 -4.38 4.69 1.31
C ILE A 41 -4.10 4.98 2.79
N THR A 42 -4.86 5.92 3.34
CA THR A 42 -4.74 6.36 4.74
C THR A 42 -6.11 6.45 5.39
N PHE A 43 -6.22 6.01 6.63
CA PHE A 43 -7.41 6.21 7.46
C PHE A 43 -7.10 7.20 8.59
N TYR A 44 -7.76 8.36 8.56
CA TYR A 44 -7.72 9.32 9.66
C TYR A 44 -8.88 9.03 10.63
N GLU A 45 -8.59 8.24 11.67
CA GLU A 45 -9.56 7.86 12.70
C GLU A 45 -10.22 9.07 13.38
N GLU A 46 -9.45 10.13 13.65
CA GLU A 46 -9.93 11.36 14.30
C GLU A 46 -11.07 12.03 13.52
N ASN A 47 -11.02 11.93 12.19
CA ASN A 47 -11.99 12.56 11.30
C ASN A 47 -13.06 11.58 10.78
N ASN A 48 -12.87 10.28 10.98
CA ASN A 48 -13.67 9.22 10.35
C ASN A 48 -13.64 9.33 8.81
N GLU A 49 -12.45 9.48 8.24
CA GLU A 49 -12.23 9.66 6.80
C GLU A 49 -11.08 8.80 6.28
N ILE A 50 -11.32 8.09 5.18
CA ILE A 50 -10.32 7.35 4.41
C ILE A 50 -10.02 8.12 3.14
N PHE A 51 -8.73 8.27 2.83
CA PHE A 51 -8.25 8.87 1.61
C PHE A 51 -7.46 7.87 0.80
N ILE A 52 -7.75 7.82 -0.49
CA ILE A 52 -7.01 7.07 -1.48
C ILE A 52 -6.38 8.09 -2.43
N PHE A 53 -5.06 8.00 -2.59
CA PHE A 53 -4.29 8.88 -3.47
C PHE A 53 -3.72 8.10 -4.65
N THR A 54 -4.02 8.57 -5.86
CA THR A 54 -3.44 8.06 -7.11
C THR A 54 -2.87 9.16 -7.99
N ASP A 55 -2.84 10.40 -7.50
CA ASP A 55 -2.33 11.55 -8.25
C ASP A 55 -0.80 11.51 -8.40
N PRO A 56 -0.26 11.99 -9.54
CA PRO A 56 1.18 12.09 -9.74
C PRO A 56 1.81 13.23 -8.92
N GLY A 57 3.13 13.15 -8.72
CA GLY A 57 3.91 14.20 -8.06
C GLY A 57 4.06 14.06 -6.54
N ARG A 58 3.41 13.05 -5.94
CA ARG A 58 3.62 12.69 -4.53
C ARG A 58 5.02 12.11 -4.33
N ALA A 59 5.66 12.52 -3.24
CA ALA A 59 6.89 11.88 -2.79
C ALA A 59 6.53 10.53 -2.16
N ARG A 60 7.21 9.47 -2.60
CA ARG A 60 7.04 8.11 -2.09
C ARG A 60 8.38 7.48 -1.76
N ARG A 61 8.39 6.59 -0.78
CA ARG A 61 9.56 5.84 -0.33
C ARG A 61 9.29 4.35 -0.46
N PRO A 62 10.21 3.58 -1.07
CA PRO A 62 10.11 2.13 -1.04
C PRO A 62 10.41 1.61 0.38
N VAL A 63 9.58 0.69 0.85
CA VAL A 63 9.74 -0.02 2.12
C VAL A 63 9.65 -1.52 1.90
N VAL A 64 10.30 -2.29 2.78
CA VAL A 64 10.17 -3.74 2.79
C VAL A 64 8.89 -4.11 3.52
N ILE A 65 8.09 -4.99 2.92
CA ILE A 65 6.89 -5.51 3.55
C ILE A 65 7.28 -6.50 4.66
N VAL A 66 6.57 -6.43 5.78
CA VAL A 66 6.71 -7.36 6.91
C VAL A 66 5.37 -8.07 7.11
N GLU A 67 5.39 -9.40 7.08
CA GLU A 67 4.22 -10.25 7.34
C GLU A 67 4.50 -11.16 8.53
N ASP A 68 3.56 -11.21 9.48
CA ASP A 68 3.68 -12.01 10.72
C ASP A 68 5.02 -11.83 11.46
N GLY A 69 5.53 -10.59 11.46
CA GLY A 69 6.81 -10.22 12.10
C GLY A 69 8.06 -10.67 11.33
N LYS A 70 7.92 -11.12 10.08
CA LYS A 70 9.03 -11.54 9.22
C LYS A 70 9.17 -10.62 8.02
N SER A 71 10.41 -10.25 7.73
CA SER A 71 10.76 -9.51 6.51
C SER A 71 10.44 -10.36 5.28
N MET A 72 9.73 -9.78 4.31
CA MET A 72 9.55 -10.41 3.00
C MET A 72 10.82 -10.36 2.15
N LEU A 73 11.75 -9.45 2.45
CA LEU A 73 13.09 -9.45 1.88
C LEU A 73 13.97 -10.43 2.68
N THR A 74 14.10 -11.65 2.17
CA THR A 74 14.94 -12.71 2.76
C THR A 74 16.36 -12.67 2.20
N ASP A 75 17.31 -13.35 2.87
CA ASP A 75 18.69 -13.46 2.41
C ASP A 75 18.76 -14.12 1.01
N GLU A 76 17.91 -15.11 0.73
CA GLU A 76 17.85 -15.75 -0.58
C GLU A 76 17.42 -14.77 -1.69
N ILE A 77 16.49 -13.86 -1.40
CA ILE A 77 16.07 -12.83 -2.34
C ILE A 77 17.20 -11.83 -2.57
N ILE A 78 17.93 -11.46 -1.53
CA ILE A 78 19.10 -10.56 -1.65
C ILE A 78 20.15 -11.19 -2.58
N ASP A 79 20.42 -12.49 -2.43
CA ASP A 79 21.33 -13.22 -3.32
C ASP A 79 20.81 -13.23 -4.78
N MET A 80 19.51 -13.47 -4.98
CA MET A 80 18.91 -13.42 -6.33
C MET A 80 19.04 -12.04 -7.00
N VAL A 81 18.92 -10.96 -6.22
CA VAL A 81 19.13 -9.59 -6.72
C VAL A 81 20.61 -9.37 -7.05
N ALA A 82 21.53 -9.82 -6.19
CA ALA A 82 22.98 -9.69 -6.41
C ALA A 82 23.46 -10.44 -7.66
N GLU A 83 22.86 -11.60 -7.95
CA GLU A 83 23.10 -12.39 -9.15
C GLU A 83 22.38 -11.85 -10.40
N GLY A 84 21.54 -10.83 -10.27
CA GLY A 84 20.76 -10.24 -11.35
C GLY A 84 19.58 -11.11 -11.84
N LYS A 85 19.19 -12.13 -11.06
CA LYS A 85 18.04 -13.00 -11.32
C LYS A 85 16.71 -12.33 -11.00
N MET A 86 16.73 -11.33 -10.12
CA MET A 86 15.57 -10.53 -9.74
C MET A 86 15.91 -9.05 -9.85
N LYS A 87 15.01 -8.26 -10.44
CA LYS A 87 15.15 -6.82 -10.62
C LYS A 87 14.23 -6.08 -9.66
N TRP A 88 14.45 -4.77 -9.56
CA TRP A 88 13.66 -3.91 -8.68
C TRP A 88 12.15 -4.02 -8.89
N PHE A 89 11.70 -4.06 -10.15
CA PHE A 89 10.27 -4.17 -10.45
C PHE A 89 9.70 -5.54 -10.05
N ASP A 90 10.51 -6.60 -10.11
CA ASP A 90 10.10 -7.92 -9.66
C ASP A 90 9.86 -7.92 -8.14
N LEU A 91 10.71 -7.21 -7.36
CA LEU A 91 10.50 -7.06 -5.91
C LEU A 91 9.17 -6.38 -5.56
N ILE A 92 8.74 -5.41 -6.37
CA ILE A 92 7.45 -4.74 -6.19
C ILE A 92 6.31 -5.70 -6.55
N HIS A 93 6.43 -6.37 -7.70
CA HIS A 93 5.39 -7.25 -8.24
C HIS A 93 5.16 -8.49 -7.37
N GLU A 94 6.21 -9.02 -6.76
CA GLU A 94 6.16 -10.17 -5.85
C GLU A 94 5.77 -9.76 -4.40
N GLY A 95 5.42 -8.49 -4.15
CA GLY A 95 5.00 -8.03 -2.84
C GLY A 95 6.11 -8.04 -1.77
N ILE A 96 7.37 -7.95 -2.19
CA ILE A 96 8.53 -7.91 -1.28
C ILE A 96 8.76 -6.47 -0.78
N ILE A 97 8.60 -5.50 -1.69
CA ILE A 97 8.66 -4.07 -1.39
C ILE A 97 7.39 -3.37 -1.86
N GLU A 98 7.03 -2.28 -1.21
CA GLU A 98 5.97 -1.38 -1.67
C GLU A 98 6.39 0.08 -1.53
N TYR A 99 5.75 0.96 -2.31
CA TYR A 99 5.94 2.40 -2.21
C TYR A 99 4.85 3.01 -1.35
N ILE A 100 5.26 3.62 -0.24
CA ILE A 100 4.37 4.40 0.63
C ILE A 100 4.64 5.90 0.45
N ASP A 101 3.59 6.72 0.49
CA ASP A 101 3.73 8.17 0.58
C ASP A 101 3.73 8.64 2.03
N ALA A 102 3.89 9.95 2.24
CA ALA A 102 3.94 10.54 3.57
C ALA A 102 2.61 10.46 4.33
N GLU A 103 1.48 10.21 3.65
CA GLU A 103 0.18 10.08 4.30
C GLU A 103 -0.05 8.64 4.77
N GLU A 104 0.52 7.63 4.11
CA GLU A 104 0.37 6.21 4.49
C GLU A 104 1.45 5.70 5.46
N GLU A 105 2.53 6.45 5.69
CA GLU A 105 3.68 6.07 6.53
C GLU A 105 3.36 5.87 8.03
#